data_AF-A0A6G8S3F0-F1
#
_entry.id   AF-A0A6G8S3F0-F1
#
_cell.length_a   1.000
_cell.length_b   1.000
_cell.length_c   1.000
_cell.angle_alpha   90.00
_cell.angle_beta   90.00
_cell.angle_gamma   90.00
#
_symmetry.space_group_name_H-M   'P 1'
#
loop_
_entity.id
_entity.type
_entity.pdbx_description
1 polymer ?
#
loop_
_entity_poly.entity_id
_entity_poly.type
_entity_poly.pdbx_seq_one_letter_code
_entity_poly.pdbx_strand_id
1 'polypeptide(L)'
;MQFYKESKHKSKTCEIFNIARTTLDDWILIEQQTGQLKQPKSPNVGRPSKILDLQAFEAFVKTTPFTQAKDLIPLFEQKFGYSVGYHVILKALNKMGWTRKKRVFSTNKPAS
;
A
#
# COMPACT_ATOMS: atom_id res chain seq x y z
N MET A 1 5.10 -23.45 16.62
CA MET A 1 5.27 -24.75 15.94
C MET A 1 6.34 -25.66 16.52
N GLN A 2 7.39 -25.13 17.15
CA GLN A 2 8.48 -25.95 17.70
C GLN A 2 8.00 -27.06 18.66
N PHE A 3 7.11 -26.72 19.61
CA PHE A 3 6.51 -27.70 20.52
C PHE A 3 5.74 -28.83 19.81
N TYR A 4 5.00 -28.52 18.73
CA TYR A 4 4.32 -29.54 17.92
C TYR A 4 5.32 -30.40 17.13
N LYS A 5 6.40 -29.82 16.60
CA LYS A 5 7.44 -30.55 15.87
C LYS A 5 8.20 -31.53 16.78
N GLU A 6 8.45 -31.12 18.03
CA GLU A 6 9.13 -31.94 19.04
C GLU A 6 8.22 -33.03 19.61
N SER A 7 6.97 -32.69 19.95
CA SER A 7 6.04 -33.64 20.58
C SER A 7 5.28 -34.51 19.59
N LYS A 8 5.05 -34.06 18.34
CA LYS A 8 4.14 -34.65 17.34
C LYS A 8 2.70 -34.90 17.85
N HIS A 9 2.32 -34.34 18.99
CA HIS A 9 1.02 -34.54 19.62
C HIS A 9 0.13 -33.30 19.46
N LYS A 10 -0.82 -33.38 18.52
CA LYS A 10 -1.77 -32.29 18.23
C LYS A 10 -2.63 -31.92 19.44
N SER A 11 -3.28 -32.90 20.08
CA SER A 11 -4.17 -32.65 21.22
C SER A 11 -3.44 -31.99 22.39
N LYS A 12 -2.22 -32.46 22.70
CA LYS A 12 -1.43 -31.90 23.80
C LYS A 12 -0.97 -30.48 23.52
N THR A 13 -0.64 -30.19 22.27
CA THR A 13 -0.32 -28.83 21.81
C THR A 13 -1.54 -27.91 21.98
N CYS A 14 -2.74 -28.36 21.56
CA CYS A 14 -3.96 -27.58 21.70
C CYS A 14 -4.31 -27.27 23.16
N GLU A 15 -4.18 -28.25 24.05
CA GLU A 15 -4.41 -28.08 25.50
C GLU A 15 -3.46 -27.07 26.14
N ILE A 16 -2.15 -27.20 25.87
CA ILE A 16 -1.12 -26.35 26.49
C ILE A 16 -1.24 -24.90 26.03
N PHE A 17 -1.48 -24.69 24.74
CA PHE A 17 -1.56 -23.34 24.16
C PHE A 17 -2.99 -22.78 24.16
N ASN A 18 -3.97 -23.53 24.66
CA ASN A 18 -5.39 -23.18 24.68
C ASN A 18 -5.89 -22.67 23.31
N ILE A 19 -5.55 -23.41 22.25
CA ILE A 19 -5.94 -23.10 20.87
C ILE A 19 -6.87 -24.18 20.33
N ALA A 20 -7.76 -23.79 19.42
CA ALA A 20 -8.55 -24.75 18.68
C ALA A 20 -7.66 -25.63 17.79
N ARG A 21 -8.04 -26.91 17.64
CA ARG A 21 -7.33 -27.86 16.77
C ARG A 21 -7.35 -27.42 15.30
N THR A 22 -8.43 -26.80 14.85
CA THR A 22 -8.55 -26.21 13.52
C THR A 22 -7.50 -25.12 13.29
N THR A 23 -7.28 -24.25 14.26
CA THR A 23 -6.25 -23.20 14.20
C THR A 23 -4.84 -23.79 14.11
N LEU A 24 -4.57 -24.89 14.84
CA LEU A 24 -3.30 -25.59 14.74
C LEU A 24 -3.10 -26.20 13.34
N ASP A 25 -4.14 -26.83 12.79
CA ASP A 25 -4.10 -27.42 11.45
C ASP A 25 -3.92 -26.33 10.36
N ASP A 26 -4.59 -25.19 10.47
CA ASP A 26 -4.44 -24.04 9.57
C ASP A 26 -2.99 -23.53 9.57
N TRP A 27 -2.36 -23.42 10.75
CA TRP A 27 -0.98 -22.98 10.83
C TRP A 27 0.00 -24.00 10.24
N ILE A 28 -0.26 -25.31 10.40
CA ILE A 28 0.55 -26.36 9.75
C ILE A 28 0.44 -26.23 8.23
N LEU A 29 -0.76 -26.00 7.71
CA LEU A 29 -1.00 -25.82 6.28
C LEU A 29 -0.25 -24.59 5.73
N ILE A 30 -0.33 -23.46 6.44
CA ILE A 30 0.38 -22.23 6.06
C ILE A 30 1.90 -22.45 6.04
N GLU A 31 2.44 -23.15 7.05
CA GLU A 31 3.87 -23.48 7.12
C GLU A 31 4.31 -24.39 5.98
N GLN A 32 3.50 -25.38 5.59
CA GLN A 32 3.78 -26.25 4.44
C GLN A 32 3.76 -25.51 3.10
N GLN A 33 2.82 -24.59 2.92
CA GLN A 33 2.65 -23.86 1.66
C GLN A 33 3.69 -22.75 1.45
N THR A 34 4.05 -22.04 2.52
CA THR A 34 4.88 -20.82 2.42
C THR A 34 6.27 -20.98 3.04
N GLY A 35 6.53 -22.07 3.76
CA GLY A 35 7.76 -22.30 4.53
C GLY A 35 7.92 -21.34 5.72
N GLN A 36 6.96 -20.45 5.98
CA GLN A 36 7.03 -19.42 7.01
C GLN A 36 5.69 -19.30 7.74
N LEU A 37 5.72 -19.22 9.07
CA LEU A 37 4.55 -18.93 9.89
C LEU A 37 4.28 -17.42 9.96
N LYS A 38 4.17 -16.77 8.80
CA LYS A 38 3.76 -15.37 8.74
C LYS A 38 2.25 -15.32 8.60
N GLN A 39 1.62 -14.46 9.38
CA GLN A 39 0.19 -14.19 9.23
C GLN A 39 -0.08 -13.73 7.79
N PRO A 40 -1.04 -14.35 7.08
CA PRO A 40 -1.41 -13.87 5.75
C PRO A 40 -1.90 -12.43 5.90
N LYS A 41 -1.43 -11.55 5.02
CA LYS A 41 -1.92 -10.16 4.99
C LYS A 41 -3.44 -10.21 4.83
N SER A 42 -4.16 -9.51 5.69
CA SER A 42 -5.62 -9.49 5.63
C SER A 42 -6.08 -9.14 4.21
N PRO A 43 -7.02 -9.89 3.60
CA PRO A 43 -7.53 -9.58 2.26
C PRO A 43 -8.23 -8.22 2.21
N ASN A 44 -8.60 -7.66 3.37
CA ASN A 44 -9.16 -6.33 3.55
C ASN A 44 -8.12 -5.20 3.40
N VAL A 45 -7.17 -5.33 2.47
CA VAL A 45 -6.44 -4.16 2.01
C VAL A 45 -7.45 -3.33 1.21
N GLY A 46 -7.70 -2.09 1.64
CA GLY A 46 -8.70 -1.22 1.02
C GLY A 46 -8.52 -1.05 -0.49
N ARG A 47 -9.48 -0.35 -1.13
CA ARG A 47 -9.58 -0.20 -2.59
C ARG A 47 -8.20 -0.08 -3.28
N PRO A 48 -7.91 -0.94 -4.29
CA PRO A 48 -6.63 -0.91 -4.99
C PRO A 48 -6.39 0.48 -5.61
N SER A 49 -5.11 0.87 -5.71
CA SER A 49 -4.75 2.13 -6.35
C SER A 49 -5.15 2.11 -7.82
N LYS A 50 -5.79 3.19 -8.29
CA LYS A 50 -6.13 3.36 -9.72
C LYS A 50 -4.90 3.49 -10.62
N ILE A 51 -3.76 3.88 -10.06
CA ILE A 51 -2.47 3.82 -10.76
C ILE A 51 -1.88 2.45 -10.46
N LEU A 52 -1.73 1.67 -11.52
CA LEU A 52 -1.20 0.30 -11.48
C LEU A 52 0.30 0.32 -11.18
N ASP A 53 1.04 1.22 -11.85
CA ASP A 53 2.50 1.29 -11.75
C ASP A 53 2.97 2.63 -11.18
N LEU A 54 3.15 2.69 -9.87
CA LEU A 54 3.64 3.89 -9.17
C LEU A 54 5.09 4.25 -9.57
N GLN A 55 5.95 3.26 -9.83
CA GLN A 55 7.34 3.51 -10.25
C GLN A 55 7.42 4.15 -11.63
N ALA A 56 6.64 3.65 -12.60
CA ALA A 56 6.57 4.21 -13.94
C ALA A 56 5.97 5.64 -13.91
N PHE A 57 4.99 5.87 -13.03
CA PHE A 57 4.44 7.20 -12.79
C PHE A 57 5.49 8.16 -12.20
N GLU A 58 6.30 7.72 -11.25
CA GLU A 58 7.37 8.55 -10.67
C GLU A 58 8.41 8.94 -11.73
N ALA A 59 8.85 7.98 -12.55
CA ALA A 59 9.77 8.26 -13.65
C ALA A 59 9.15 9.26 -14.65
N PHE A 60 7.87 9.09 -14.99
CA PHE A 60 7.13 10.00 -15.84
C PHE A 60 7.06 11.42 -15.28
N VAL A 61 6.73 11.60 -14.00
CA VAL A 61 6.64 12.93 -13.39
C VAL A 61 8.00 13.63 -13.33
N LYS A 62 9.10 12.88 -13.18
CA LYS A 62 10.47 13.45 -13.20
C LYS A 62 10.94 13.86 -14.59
N THR A 63 10.55 13.13 -15.63
CA THR A 63 10.98 13.41 -17.01
C THR A 63 10.17 14.51 -17.69
N THR A 64 8.93 14.70 -17.25
CA THR A 64 7.96 15.54 -17.97
C THR A 64 7.87 16.90 -17.31
N PRO A 65 8.21 18.01 -17.99
CA PRO A 65 7.99 19.35 -17.44
C PRO A 65 6.49 19.67 -17.45
N PHE A 66 5.93 20.02 -16.30
CA PHE A 66 4.54 20.46 -16.18
C PHE A 66 4.42 21.62 -15.19
N THR A 67 3.47 22.53 -15.43
CA THR A 67 3.16 23.65 -14.52
C THR A 67 1.98 23.33 -13.61
N GLN A 68 0.96 22.64 -14.13
CA GLN A 68 -0.20 22.20 -13.34
C GLN A 68 -0.41 20.69 -13.42
N ALA A 69 -0.93 20.10 -12.34
CA ALA A 69 -1.25 18.67 -12.30
C ALA A 69 -2.38 18.27 -13.27
N LYS A 70 -3.15 19.24 -13.80
CA LYS A 70 -4.15 18.99 -14.84
C LYS A 70 -3.51 18.64 -16.18
N ASP A 71 -2.37 19.26 -16.49
CA ASP A 71 -1.66 19.08 -17.75
C ASP A 71 -1.03 17.69 -17.85
N LEU A 72 -0.79 17.05 -16.70
CA LEU A 72 -0.31 15.67 -16.62
C LEU A 72 -1.36 14.64 -17.03
N ILE A 73 -2.66 14.96 -17.02
CA ILE A 73 -3.74 14.01 -17.36
C ILE A 73 -3.63 13.53 -18.83
N PRO A 74 -3.65 14.42 -19.84
CA PRO A 74 -3.54 13.99 -21.23
C PRO A 74 -2.19 13.33 -21.53
N LEU A 75 -1.11 13.81 -20.92
CA LEU A 75 0.23 13.24 -21.09
C LEU A 75 0.33 11.83 -20.48
N PHE A 76 -0.36 11.61 -19.36
CA PHE A 76 -0.46 10.30 -18.73
C PHE A 76 -1.26 9.33 -19.61
N GLU A 77 -2.41 9.76 -20.13
CA GLU A 77 -3.24 8.95 -21.02
C GLU A 77 -2.48 8.53 -22.29
N GLN A 78 -1.69 9.45 -22.86
CA GLN A 78 -0.83 9.15 -24.01
C GLN A 78 0.27 8.12 -23.69
N LYS A 79 0.86 8.17 -22.49
CA LYS A 79 1.97 7.28 -22.11
C LYS A 79 1.50 5.90 -21.64
N PHE A 80 0.39 5.85 -20.91
CA PHE A 80 -0.09 4.65 -20.22
C PHE A 80 -1.31 3.99 -20.90
N GLY A 81 -1.96 4.67 -21.85
CA GLY A 81 -3.09 4.12 -22.60
C GLY A 81 -4.39 4.03 -21.82
N TYR A 82 -4.48 4.63 -20.64
CA TYR A 82 -5.71 4.74 -19.86
C TYR A 82 -5.86 6.11 -19.21
N SER A 83 -7.12 6.57 -19.13
CA SER A 83 -7.45 7.86 -18.53
C SER A 83 -7.63 7.75 -17.02
N VAL A 84 -7.14 8.75 -16.29
CA VAL A 84 -7.31 8.87 -14.84
C VAL A 84 -7.81 10.25 -14.48
N GLY A 85 -8.71 10.31 -13.50
CA GLY A 85 -9.24 11.59 -13.02
C GLY A 85 -8.17 12.43 -12.32
N TYR A 86 -8.33 13.75 -12.36
CA TYR A 86 -7.44 14.73 -11.71
C TYR A 86 -7.06 14.39 -10.26
N HIS A 87 -8.04 13.95 -9.45
CA HIS A 87 -7.81 13.59 -8.04
C HIS A 87 -6.87 12.38 -7.88
N VAL A 88 -6.81 11.47 -8.86
CA VAL A 88 -5.92 10.31 -8.85
C VAL A 88 -4.48 10.76 -9.04
N ILE A 89 -4.23 11.60 -10.06
CA ILE A 89 -2.92 12.22 -10.30
C ILE A 89 -2.48 13.03 -9.09
N LEU A 90 -3.37 13.86 -8.53
CA LEU A 90 -3.05 14.67 -7.35
C LEU A 90 -2.69 13.80 -6.12
N LYS A 91 -3.46 12.73 -5.86
CA LYS A 91 -3.18 11.81 -4.76
C LYS A 91 -1.85 11.08 -4.97
N ALA A 92 -1.51 10.75 -6.21
CA ALA A 92 -0.25 10.11 -6.56
C ALA A 92 0.94 11.04 -6.37
N LEU A 93 0.83 12.30 -6.81
CA LEU A 93 1.82 13.35 -6.55
C LEU A 93 2.03 13.53 -5.04
N ASN A 94 0.96 13.64 -4.26
CA ASN A 94 1.04 13.74 -2.80
C ASN A 94 1.71 12.51 -2.16
N LYS A 95 1.42 11.30 -2.66
CA LYS A 95 2.06 10.06 -2.18
C LYS A 95 3.57 10.03 -2.43
N MET A 96 4.03 10.70 -3.50
CA MET A 96 5.45 10.89 -3.81
C MET A 96 6.08 12.11 -3.08
N GLY A 97 5.34 12.80 -2.21
CA GLY A 97 5.82 13.99 -1.51
C GLY A 97 5.82 15.26 -2.36
N TRP A 98 5.24 15.24 -3.57
CA TRP A 98 5.05 16.43 -4.40
C TRP A 98 3.90 17.29 -3.85
N THR A 99 4.18 18.04 -2.80
CA THR A 99 3.25 19.03 -2.23
C THR A 99 3.63 20.44 -2.65
N ARG A 100 2.71 21.17 -3.27
CA ARG A 100 2.87 22.61 -3.51
C ARG A 100 2.90 23.33 -2.16
N LYS A 101 4.06 23.82 -1.72
CA LYS A 101 4.15 24.71 -0.55
C LYS A 101 3.36 25.99 -0.85
N LYS A 102 2.21 26.19 -0.19
CA LYS A 102 1.56 27.50 -0.14
C LYS A 102 2.42 28.39 0.74
N ARG A 103 3.11 29.39 0.16
CA ARG A 103 3.70 30.47 0.94
C ARG A 103 2.54 31.36 1.41
N VAL A 104 2.25 31.35 2.71
CA VAL A 104 1.36 32.34 3.31
C VAL A 104 2.12 33.66 3.27
N PHE A 105 1.70 34.59 2.42
CA PHE A 105 2.18 35.97 2.51
C PHE A 105 1.57 36.58 3.78
N SER A 106 2.40 36.97 4.73
CA SER A 106 1.97 37.77 5.87
C SER A 106 1.52 39.13 5.34
N THR A 107 0.21 39.37 5.27
CA THR A 107 -0.30 40.72 5.00
C THR A 107 -0.08 41.54 6.26
N ASN A 108 1.00 42.34 6.29
CA ASN A 108 1.14 43.38 7.30
C ASN A 108 -0.04 44.35 7.13
N LYS A 109 -0.94 44.35 8.12
CA LYS A 109 -2.02 45.33 8.24
C LYS A 109 -1.36 46.72 8.40
N PRO A 110 -1.64 47.72 7.54
CA PRO A 110 -1.17 49.07 7.79
C PRO A 110 -1.82 49.56 9.09
N ALA A 111 -0.99 49.92 10.08
CA ALA A 111 -1.46 50.59 11.28
C ALA A 111 -2.01 51.96 10.85
N SER A 112 -3.27 52.22 11.19
CA SER A 112 -3.94 53.52 11.06
C SER A 112 -3.61 54.42 12.24
#